data_AF-A0A554K1U0-F1
#
_entry.id   AF-A0A554K1U0-F1
#
_cell.length_a   1.000
_cell.length_b   1.000
_cell.length_c   1.000
_cell.angle_alpha   90.00
_cell.angle_beta   90.00
_cell.angle_gamma   90.00
#
_symmetry.space_group_name_H-M   'P 1'
#
loop_
_entity.id
_entity.type
_entity.pdbx_description
1 polymer ?
#
loop_
_entity_poly.entity_id
_entity_poly.type
_entity_poly.pdbx_seq_one_letter_code
_entity_poly.pdbx_strand_id
1 'polypeptide(L)'
;MKFAVILLFLQLSPAAETQKYQEIDEVLNKTYNHSRQLSADKEAEAMARILLEKYPDDPYVYNLWASLEWLLIGRELNLRADEQKDIREVNGYKERVQRYRDTVNNGLTLTENTKDERSLFLRSALKFDHAKFSARYESKYSGLKRADKEAGEGIQILREILKANPSFCSAYLFLGGNRLQLSTKTSLYQRPFIWGFSGVYSEIYSINTDVFNEQKSIEWLEISYRCHYSHPWMKKGWLETNFLLIGAYRDYGKKLNPRDEIPVLKKEVPLLKQLTAMFPQNQDIAKMLSERELRLKTLENYFSKR
;
A
#
# COMPACT_ATOMS: atom_id res chain seq x y z
N MET A 1 42.98 -33.14 -7.60
CA MET A 1 42.65 -31.73 -7.88
C MET A 1 41.37 -31.39 -7.13
N LYS A 2 41.44 -30.56 -6.09
CA LYS A 2 40.29 -30.10 -5.31
C LYS A 2 39.82 -28.76 -5.90
N PHE A 3 38.63 -28.71 -6.47
CA PHE A 3 37.98 -27.46 -6.84
C PHE A 3 37.30 -26.88 -5.59
N ALA A 4 37.85 -25.79 -5.08
CA ALA A 4 37.16 -24.94 -4.12
C ALA A 4 36.14 -24.10 -4.88
N VAL A 5 34.85 -24.42 -4.73
CA VAL A 5 33.75 -23.54 -5.13
C VAL A 5 33.70 -22.40 -4.12
N ILE A 6 34.20 -21.24 -4.52
CA ILE A 6 34.06 -19.99 -3.76
C ILE A 6 32.60 -19.53 -3.94
N LEU A 7 31.77 -19.82 -2.95
CA LEU A 7 30.47 -19.17 -2.74
C LEU A 7 30.75 -17.73 -2.31
N LEU A 8 30.83 -16.82 -3.28
CA LEU A 8 30.78 -15.38 -3.06
C LEU A 8 29.36 -15.00 -2.64
N PHE A 9 29.08 -15.09 -1.34
CA PHE A 9 28.02 -14.28 -0.74
C PHE A 9 28.45 -12.81 -0.87
N LEU A 10 27.98 -12.14 -1.92
CA LEU A 10 28.08 -10.70 -2.08
C LEU A 10 27.25 -10.02 -0.97
N GLN A 11 27.85 -9.88 0.21
CA GLN A 11 27.40 -8.89 1.18
C GLN A 11 27.73 -7.52 0.57
N LEU A 12 26.69 -6.80 0.13
CA LEU A 12 26.80 -5.39 -0.26
C LEU A 12 27.56 -4.64 0.84
N SER A 13 28.55 -3.83 0.47
CA SER A 13 29.23 -2.98 1.43
C SER A 13 28.21 -1.99 2.04
N PRO A 14 28.35 -1.60 3.32
CA PRO A 14 27.43 -0.66 3.97
C PRO A 14 27.22 0.65 3.20
N ALA A 15 28.23 1.09 2.43
CA ALA A 15 28.15 2.25 1.56
C ALA A 15 27.22 2.04 0.34
N ALA A 16 27.28 0.88 -0.31
CA ALA A 16 26.42 0.55 -1.45
C ALA A 16 24.94 0.39 -1.03
N GLU A 17 24.71 -0.15 0.17
CA GLU A 17 23.38 -0.26 0.76
C GLU A 17 22.81 1.13 1.13
N THR A 18 23.63 2.01 1.68
CA THR A 18 23.25 3.39 1.99
C THR A 18 22.86 4.17 0.73
N GLN A 19 23.65 4.04 -0.35
CA GLN A 19 23.35 4.71 -1.62
C GLN A 19 22.02 4.22 -2.22
N LYS A 20 21.78 2.90 -2.24
CA LYS A 20 20.51 2.33 -2.71
C LYS A 20 19.32 2.94 -1.97
N TYR A 21 19.41 3.09 -0.65
CA TYR A 21 18.33 3.67 0.15
C TYR A 21 18.11 5.16 -0.12
N GLN A 22 19.16 5.93 -0.38
CA GLN A 22 19.02 7.33 -0.80
C GLN A 22 18.26 7.44 -2.12
N GLU A 23 18.63 6.63 -3.12
CA GLU A 23 17.97 6.66 -4.43
C GLU A 23 16.49 6.21 -4.35
N ILE A 24 16.20 5.19 -3.53
CA ILE A 24 14.82 4.80 -3.21
C ILE A 24 14.04 5.94 -2.56
N ASP A 25 14.67 6.65 -1.61
CA ASP A 25 14.04 7.77 -0.91
C ASP A 25 13.75 8.93 -1.86
N GLU A 26 14.60 9.20 -2.84
CA GLU A 26 14.35 10.19 -3.88
C GLU A 26 13.12 9.84 -4.71
N VAL A 27 12.96 8.57 -5.11
CA VAL A 27 11.76 8.09 -5.83
C VAL A 27 10.49 8.29 -4.99
N LEU A 28 10.52 7.90 -3.72
CA LEU A 28 9.39 8.08 -2.81
C LEU A 28 9.07 9.56 -2.61
N ASN A 29 10.08 10.39 -2.35
CA ASN A 29 9.90 11.83 -2.17
C ASN A 29 9.29 12.47 -3.43
N LYS A 30 9.72 12.05 -4.62
CA LYS A 30 9.14 12.54 -5.88
C LYS A 30 7.64 12.22 -5.97
N THR A 31 7.28 10.99 -5.67
CA THR A 31 5.91 10.46 -5.72
C THR A 31 4.99 11.19 -4.73
N TYR A 32 5.44 11.36 -3.48
CA TYR A 32 4.60 11.88 -2.41
C TYR A 32 4.61 13.40 -2.26
N ASN A 33 5.65 14.12 -2.74
CA ASN A 33 5.63 15.60 -2.75
C ASN A 33 4.70 16.16 -3.82
N HIS A 34 4.63 15.51 -4.98
CA HIS A 34 3.95 16.05 -6.17
C HIS A 34 2.65 15.33 -6.46
N SER A 35 1.79 15.21 -5.45
CA SER A 35 0.55 14.46 -5.63
C SER A 35 -0.24 14.96 -6.84
N ARG A 36 -0.66 14.01 -7.68
CA ARG A 36 -1.46 14.24 -8.88
C ARG A 36 -0.77 14.99 -10.02
N GLN A 37 0.56 15.18 -9.98
CA GLN A 37 1.30 15.76 -11.09
C GLN A 37 1.83 14.67 -12.03
N LEU A 38 1.29 14.61 -13.25
CA LEU A 38 1.69 13.59 -14.24
C LEU A 38 3.19 13.62 -14.56
N SER A 39 3.81 14.81 -14.62
CA SER A 39 5.25 14.92 -14.87
C SER A 39 6.08 14.29 -13.75
N ALA A 40 5.68 14.46 -12.49
CA ALA A 40 6.35 13.86 -11.36
C ALA A 40 6.14 12.34 -11.30
N ASP A 41 4.92 11.86 -11.61
CA ASP A 41 4.63 10.41 -11.70
C ASP A 41 5.50 9.75 -12.78
N LYS A 42 5.69 10.40 -13.94
CA LYS A 42 6.58 9.92 -15.02
C LYS A 42 8.05 9.88 -14.61
N GLU A 43 8.52 10.91 -13.93
CA GLU A 43 9.91 10.98 -13.47
C GLU A 43 10.19 9.93 -12.38
N ALA A 44 9.28 9.75 -11.43
CA ALA A 44 9.39 8.73 -10.40
C ALA A 44 9.42 7.31 -10.99
N GLU A 45 8.58 7.01 -11.98
CA GLU A 45 8.61 5.71 -12.67
C GLU A 45 9.92 5.50 -13.43
N ALA A 46 10.43 6.52 -14.13
CA ALA A 46 11.71 6.44 -14.84
C ALA A 46 12.87 6.19 -13.86
N MET A 47 12.89 6.88 -12.73
CA MET A 47 13.88 6.65 -11.67
C MET A 47 13.79 5.22 -11.11
N ALA A 48 12.58 4.73 -10.83
CA ALA A 48 12.39 3.35 -10.37
C ALA A 48 12.82 2.30 -11.40
N ARG A 49 12.68 2.59 -12.70
CA ARG A 49 13.16 1.73 -13.77
C ARG A 49 14.69 1.65 -13.81
N ILE A 50 15.38 2.78 -13.62
CA ILE A 50 16.85 2.81 -13.46
C ILE A 50 17.27 1.94 -12.27
N LEU A 51 16.52 1.99 -11.16
CA LEU A 51 16.80 1.14 -10.01
C LEU A 51 16.63 -0.36 -10.32
N LEU A 52 15.68 -0.76 -11.15
CA LEU A 52 15.52 -2.16 -11.56
C LEU A 52 16.76 -2.67 -12.30
N GLU A 53 17.36 -1.85 -13.16
CA GLU A 53 18.58 -2.19 -13.89
C GLU A 53 19.80 -2.24 -12.95
N LYS A 54 19.84 -1.32 -11.97
CA LYS A 54 20.96 -1.19 -11.02
C LYS A 54 20.93 -2.25 -9.91
N TYR A 55 19.74 -2.66 -9.48
CA TYR A 55 19.51 -3.59 -8.37
C TYR A 55 18.54 -4.72 -8.75
N PRO A 56 18.88 -5.53 -9.77
CA PRO A 56 17.97 -6.53 -10.33
C PRO A 56 17.65 -7.68 -9.38
N ASP A 57 18.44 -7.87 -8.32
CA ASP A 57 18.26 -8.93 -7.31
C ASP A 57 17.47 -8.46 -6.08
N ASP A 58 17.04 -7.19 -6.01
CA ASP A 58 16.30 -6.67 -4.85
C ASP A 58 14.78 -6.65 -5.13
N PRO A 59 13.99 -7.57 -4.55
CA PRO A 59 12.55 -7.65 -4.80
C PRO A 59 11.78 -6.40 -4.35
N TYR A 60 12.34 -5.57 -3.46
CA TYR A 60 11.71 -4.32 -3.08
C TYR A 60 11.67 -3.31 -4.23
N VAL A 61 12.67 -3.31 -5.11
CA VAL A 61 12.72 -2.38 -6.26
C VAL A 61 11.62 -2.73 -7.27
N TYR A 62 11.32 -4.02 -7.46
CA TYR A 62 10.17 -4.48 -8.24
C TYR A 62 8.85 -4.03 -7.62
N ASN A 63 8.71 -4.11 -6.29
CA ASN A 63 7.51 -3.62 -5.62
C ASN A 63 7.34 -2.10 -5.77
N LEU A 64 8.44 -1.34 -5.62
CA LEU A 64 8.45 0.10 -5.80
C LEU A 64 8.01 0.48 -7.22
N TRP A 65 8.64 -0.11 -8.24
CA TRP A 65 8.28 0.12 -9.63
C TRP A 65 6.84 -0.25 -9.92
N ALA A 66 6.38 -1.43 -9.48
CA ALA A 66 5.01 -1.90 -9.70
C ALA A 66 3.99 -0.93 -9.11
N SER A 67 4.26 -0.37 -7.93
CA SER A 67 3.43 0.64 -7.28
C SER A 67 3.40 1.99 -8.02
N LEU A 68 4.46 2.37 -8.73
CA LEU A 68 4.51 3.62 -9.49
C LEU A 68 3.85 3.47 -10.85
N GLU A 69 4.12 2.37 -11.54
CA GLU A 69 3.61 2.12 -12.89
C GLU A 69 2.08 2.05 -12.91
N TRP A 70 1.46 1.36 -11.94
CA TRP A 70 -0.01 1.31 -11.90
C TRP A 70 -0.62 2.68 -11.57
N LEU A 71 0.03 3.52 -10.76
CA LEU A 71 -0.42 4.88 -10.48
C LEU A 71 -0.30 5.78 -11.72
N LEU A 72 0.84 5.70 -12.41
CA LEU A 72 1.12 6.46 -13.63
C LEU A 72 0.09 6.15 -14.73
N ILE A 73 -0.20 4.86 -14.97
CA ILE A 73 -1.24 4.43 -15.91
C ILE A 73 -2.59 5.08 -15.57
N GLY A 74 -2.96 5.09 -14.29
CA GLY A 74 -4.21 5.69 -13.83
C GLY A 74 -4.25 7.20 -14.09
N ARG A 75 -3.11 7.88 -13.90
CA ARG A 75 -2.97 9.32 -14.15
C ARG A 75 -3.04 9.65 -15.64
N GLU A 76 -2.35 8.92 -16.49
CA GLU A 76 -2.33 9.12 -17.94
C GLU A 76 -3.70 8.90 -18.58
N LEU A 77 -4.46 7.95 -18.02
CA LEU A 77 -5.83 7.68 -18.45
C LEU A 77 -6.87 8.56 -17.76
N ASN A 78 -6.44 9.50 -16.90
CA ASN A 78 -7.28 10.38 -16.10
C ASN A 78 -8.38 9.63 -15.31
N LEU A 79 -8.03 8.48 -14.76
CA LEU A 79 -8.96 7.64 -14.00
C LEU A 79 -9.04 8.10 -12.55
N ARG A 80 -10.25 8.27 -12.04
CA ARG A 80 -10.49 8.46 -10.59
C ARG A 80 -10.06 7.21 -9.83
N ALA A 81 -9.76 7.38 -8.54
CA ALA A 81 -9.24 6.30 -7.70
C ALA A 81 -10.19 5.09 -7.58
N ASP A 82 -11.49 5.32 -7.70
CA ASP A 82 -12.56 4.33 -7.66
C ASP A 82 -12.96 3.80 -9.04
N GLU A 83 -12.42 4.35 -10.12
CA GLU A 83 -12.73 3.93 -11.49
C GLU A 83 -11.91 2.71 -11.91
N GLN A 84 -12.62 1.76 -12.52
CA GLN A 84 -12.07 0.56 -13.14
C GLN A 84 -12.24 0.68 -14.66
N LYS A 85 -11.22 0.27 -15.42
CA LYS A 85 -11.23 0.31 -16.89
C LYS A 85 -10.37 -0.81 -17.44
N ASP A 86 -10.90 -1.63 -18.34
CA ASP A 86 -10.07 -2.62 -19.05
C ASP A 86 -9.16 -1.87 -20.04
N ILE A 87 -7.89 -1.72 -19.69
CA ILE A 87 -6.94 -0.94 -20.49
C ILE A 87 -6.34 -1.76 -21.64
N ARG A 88 -6.57 -3.07 -21.71
CA ARG A 88 -6.02 -3.93 -22.76
C ARG A 88 -6.59 -3.61 -24.15
N GLU A 89 -7.74 -2.95 -24.18
CA GLU A 89 -8.42 -2.51 -25.40
C GLU A 89 -7.98 -1.09 -25.83
N VAL A 90 -7.16 -0.42 -25.00
CA VAL A 90 -6.59 0.89 -25.32
C VAL A 90 -5.29 0.68 -26.09
N ASN A 91 -5.12 1.41 -27.20
CA ASN A 91 -3.93 1.28 -28.06
C ASN A 91 -2.63 1.53 -27.25
N GLY A 92 -1.64 0.64 -27.42
CA GLY A 92 -0.34 0.68 -26.73
C GLY A 92 -0.32 0.21 -25.27
N TYR A 93 -1.49 -0.07 -24.67
CA TYR A 93 -1.56 -0.55 -23.27
C TYR A 93 -1.48 -2.06 -23.14
N LYS A 94 -1.73 -2.82 -24.20
CA LYS A 94 -1.59 -4.28 -24.18
C LYS A 94 -0.16 -4.71 -23.86
N GLU A 95 0.82 -4.11 -24.53
CA GLU A 95 2.25 -4.34 -24.31
C GLU A 95 2.68 -3.86 -22.92
N ARG A 96 2.08 -2.76 -22.44
CA ARG A 96 2.35 -2.21 -21.12
C ARG A 96 1.83 -3.10 -19.99
N VAL A 97 0.63 -3.66 -20.15
CA VAL A 97 0.07 -4.69 -19.24
C VAL A 97 0.98 -5.92 -19.19
N GLN A 98 1.48 -6.36 -20.35
CA GLN A 98 2.40 -7.50 -20.39
C GLN A 98 3.71 -7.20 -19.66
N ARG A 99 4.36 -6.06 -19.94
CA ARG A 99 5.55 -5.63 -19.19
C ARG A 99 5.31 -5.55 -17.69
N TYR A 100 4.18 -4.99 -17.26
CA TYR A 100 3.82 -4.92 -15.85
C TYR A 100 3.82 -6.31 -15.20
N ARG A 101 3.15 -7.27 -15.82
CA ARG A 101 3.08 -8.64 -15.30
C ARG A 101 4.46 -9.31 -15.27
N ASP A 102 5.23 -9.17 -16.34
CA ASP A 102 6.56 -9.78 -16.43
C ASP A 102 7.50 -9.22 -15.37
N THR A 103 7.51 -7.90 -15.16
CA THR A 103 8.30 -7.26 -14.11
C THR A 103 7.85 -7.70 -12.72
N VAL A 104 6.55 -7.72 -12.43
CA VAL A 104 6.06 -8.20 -11.12
C VAL A 104 6.39 -9.66 -10.89
N ASN A 105 6.26 -10.52 -11.92
CA ASN A 105 6.62 -11.93 -11.84
C ASN A 105 8.11 -12.12 -11.56
N ASN A 106 8.99 -11.33 -12.19
CA ASN A 106 10.42 -11.35 -11.87
C ASN A 106 10.65 -11.05 -10.38
N GLY A 107 10.02 -10.00 -9.85
CA GLY A 107 10.06 -9.69 -8.41
C GLY A 107 9.55 -10.84 -7.53
N LEU A 108 8.47 -11.52 -7.94
CA LEU A 108 7.94 -12.68 -7.22
C LEU A 108 8.95 -13.82 -7.18
N THR A 109 9.59 -14.16 -8.31
CA THR A 109 10.59 -15.24 -8.39
C THR A 109 11.78 -15.03 -7.46
N LEU A 110 12.24 -13.78 -7.29
CA LEU A 110 13.32 -13.43 -6.35
C LEU A 110 12.94 -13.69 -4.90
N THR A 111 11.65 -13.68 -4.59
CA THR A 111 11.14 -13.99 -3.26
C THR A 111 10.71 -15.43 -3.13
N GLU A 112 10.80 -16.29 -4.15
CA GLU A 112 10.37 -17.70 -4.06
C GLU A 112 11.31 -18.54 -3.18
N ASN A 113 10.79 -19.65 -2.65
CA ASN A 113 11.55 -20.68 -1.91
C ASN A 113 12.30 -20.24 -0.63
N THR A 114 12.10 -19.01 -0.18
CA THR A 114 12.61 -18.53 1.12
C THR A 114 11.53 -18.55 2.20
N LYS A 115 11.99 -18.72 3.46
CA LYS A 115 11.19 -18.59 4.70
C LYS A 115 11.47 -17.29 5.45
N ASP A 116 12.36 -16.46 4.93
CA ASP A 116 12.69 -15.16 5.51
C ASP A 116 11.46 -14.24 5.51
N GLU A 117 11.14 -13.66 6.68
CA GLU A 117 9.94 -12.84 6.88
C GLU A 117 9.91 -11.61 5.98
N ARG A 118 11.07 -10.98 5.75
CA ARG A 118 11.21 -9.84 4.84
C ARG A 118 10.83 -10.25 3.42
N SER A 119 11.37 -11.37 2.95
CA SER A 119 11.12 -11.86 1.61
C SER A 119 9.67 -12.31 1.43
N LEU A 120 9.08 -12.95 2.45
CA LEU A 120 7.65 -13.30 2.48
C LEU A 120 6.77 -12.04 2.44
N PHE A 121 7.13 -11.00 3.20
CA PHE A 121 6.41 -9.72 3.19
C PHE A 121 6.48 -9.05 1.81
N LEU A 122 7.65 -9.02 1.17
CA LEU A 122 7.82 -8.48 -0.17
C LEU A 122 7.05 -9.28 -1.23
N ARG A 123 7.02 -10.63 -1.11
CA ARG A 123 6.18 -11.50 -1.93
C ARG A 123 4.70 -11.10 -1.80
N SER A 124 4.24 -10.90 -0.57
CA SER A 124 2.88 -10.45 -0.31
C SER A 124 2.60 -9.07 -0.90
N ALA A 125 3.52 -8.11 -0.76
CA ALA A 125 3.36 -6.76 -1.30
C ALA A 125 3.23 -6.76 -2.82
N LEU A 126 4.06 -7.55 -3.52
CA LEU A 126 3.97 -7.75 -4.97
C LEU A 126 2.63 -8.36 -5.39
N LYS A 127 2.13 -9.34 -4.64
CA LYS A 127 0.79 -9.92 -4.88
C LYS A 127 -0.33 -8.90 -4.74
N PHE A 128 -0.26 -8.02 -3.73
CA PHE A 128 -1.26 -6.96 -3.58
C PHE A 128 -1.20 -5.93 -4.71
N ASP A 129 -0.01 -5.55 -5.18
CA ASP A 129 0.09 -4.64 -6.32
C ASP A 129 -0.42 -5.29 -7.61
N HIS A 130 -0.13 -6.58 -7.83
CA HIS A 130 -0.71 -7.34 -8.94
C HIS A 130 -2.24 -7.44 -8.85
N ALA A 131 -2.77 -7.62 -7.63
CA ALA A 131 -4.21 -7.65 -7.39
C ALA A 131 -4.87 -6.30 -7.68
N LYS A 132 -4.28 -5.19 -7.19
CA LYS A 132 -4.75 -3.81 -7.47
C LYS A 132 -4.76 -3.55 -8.97
N PHE A 133 -3.68 -3.90 -9.67
CA PHE A 133 -3.57 -3.77 -11.11
C PHE A 133 -4.66 -4.57 -11.84
N SER A 134 -4.83 -5.84 -11.48
CA SER A 134 -5.84 -6.71 -12.10
C SER A 134 -7.26 -6.21 -11.87
N ALA A 135 -7.59 -5.79 -10.64
CA ALA A 135 -8.90 -5.26 -10.30
C ALA A 135 -9.21 -3.97 -11.07
N ARG A 136 -8.24 -3.06 -11.15
CA ARG A 136 -8.45 -1.73 -11.73
C ARG A 136 -8.38 -1.73 -13.25
N TYR A 137 -7.41 -2.45 -13.82
CA TYR A 137 -7.03 -2.34 -15.22
C TYR A 137 -7.38 -3.54 -16.10
N GLU A 138 -7.79 -4.65 -15.49
CA GLU A 138 -8.26 -5.83 -16.21
C GLU A 138 -9.75 -6.13 -15.95
N SER A 139 -10.43 -5.17 -15.30
CA SER A 139 -11.81 -4.99 -14.76
C SER A 139 -12.99 -5.88 -15.20
N LYS A 140 -12.79 -6.83 -16.11
CA LYS A 140 -13.72 -7.92 -16.41
C LYS A 140 -13.73 -8.94 -15.26
N TYR A 141 -14.73 -9.83 -15.26
CA TYR A 141 -14.87 -10.91 -14.27
C TYR A 141 -13.56 -11.70 -14.05
N SER A 142 -12.80 -11.96 -15.11
CA SER A 142 -11.50 -12.62 -15.02
C SER A 142 -10.45 -11.83 -14.24
N GLY A 143 -10.44 -10.49 -14.38
CA GLY A 143 -9.52 -9.60 -13.68
C GLY A 143 -9.86 -9.49 -12.19
N LEU A 144 -11.15 -9.39 -11.85
CA LEU A 144 -11.62 -9.41 -10.46
C LEU A 144 -11.34 -10.76 -9.78
N LYS A 145 -11.58 -11.88 -10.46
CA LYS A 145 -11.27 -13.22 -9.94
C LYS A 145 -9.77 -13.39 -9.70
N ARG A 146 -8.92 -12.88 -10.60
CA ARG A 146 -7.46 -12.89 -10.39
C ARG A 146 -7.08 -12.00 -9.21
N ALA A 147 -7.64 -10.81 -9.11
CA ALA A 147 -7.36 -9.89 -8.02
C ALA A 147 -7.69 -10.50 -6.65
N ASP A 148 -8.85 -11.13 -6.51
CA ASP A 148 -9.24 -11.82 -5.27
C ASP A 148 -8.29 -12.98 -4.95
N LYS A 149 -7.89 -13.77 -5.96
CA LYS A 149 -6.91 -14.86 -5.79
C LYS A 149 -5.56 -14.32 -5.31
N GLU A 150 -4.97 -13.34 -5.99
CA GLU A 150 -3.65 -12.80 -5.65
C GLU A 150 -3.66 -12.11 -4.28
N ALA A 151 -4.70 -11.33 -3.97
CA ALA A 151 -4.85 -10.70 -2.66
C ALA A 151 -5.05 -11.75 -1.55
N GLY A 152 -5.84 -12.80 -1.79
CA GLY A 152 -6.02 -13.92 -0.86
C GLY A 152 -4.70 -14.64 -0.57
N GLU A 153 -3.92 -14.97 -1.61
CA GLU A 153 -2.58 -15.57 -1.46
C GLU A 153 -1.62 -14.64 -0.70
N GLY A 154 -1.69 -13.32 -0.93
CA GLY A 154 -0.94 -12.34 -0.14
C GLY A 154 -1.32 -12.37 1.34
N ILE A 155 -2.62 -12.37 1.66
CA ILE A 155 -3.11 -12.45 3.05
C ILE A 155 -2.68 -13.77 3.71
N GLN A 156 -2.74 -14.88 2.99
CA GLN A 156 -2.27 -16.16 3.49
C GLN A 156 -0.80 -16.08 3.93
N ILE A 157 0.07 -15.48 3.11
CA ILE A 157 1.50 -15.30 3.45
C ILE A 157 1.65 -14.42 4.70
N LEU A 158 0.89 -13.33 4.80
CA LEU A 158 0.92 -12.46 5.98
C LEU A 158 0.44 -13.17 7.25
N ARG A 159 -0.56 -14.03 7.13
CA ARG A 159 -1.03 -14.87 8.23
C ARG A 159 0.07 -15.83 8.68
N GLU A 160 0.81 -16.42 7.76
CA GLU A 160 1.95 -17.29 8.09
C GLU A 160 3.08 -16.52 8.79
N ILE A 161 3.39 -15.30 8.32
CA ILE A 161 4.32 -14.40 9.02
C ILE A 161 3.83 -14.11 10.44
N LEU A 162 2.57 -13.72 10.62
CA LEU A 162 2.02 -13.39 11.95
C LEU A 162 1.92 -14.60 12.89
N LYS A 163 1.78 -15.82 12.36
CA LYS A 163 1.86 -17.05 13.15
C LYS A 163 3.27 -17.29 13.69
N ALA A 164 4.29 -17.01 12.89
CA ALA A 164 5.69 -17.15 13.29
C ALA A 164 6.15 -15.99 14.19
N ASN A 165 5.75 -14.77 13.84
CA ASN A 165 6.10 -13.52 14.51
C ASN A 165 4.88 -12.61 14.64
N PRO A 166 4.11 -12.73 15.74
CA PRO A 166 2.94 -11.89 15.99
C PRO A 166 3.22 -10.38 16.06
N SER A 167 4.50 -10.01 16.26
CA SER A 167 4.97 -8.63 16.34
C SER A 167 5.35 -8.03 14.97
N PHE A 168 5.15 -8.76 13.86
CA PHE A 168 5.48 -8.28 12.52
C PHE A 168 4.44 -7.24 12.03
N CYS A 169 4.56 -6.01 12.51
CA CYS A 169 3.51 -5.01 12.37
C CYS A 169 3.19 -4.60 10.93
N SER A 170 4.17 -4.65 10.02
CA SER A 170 3.96 -4.26 8.62
C SER A 170 2.94 -5.14 7.91
N ALA A 171 2.66 -6.36 8.40
CA ALA A 171 1.57 -7.19 7.89
C ALA A 171 0.20 -6.49 8.06
N TYR A 172 0.02 -5.72 9.12
CA TYR A 172 -1.26 -5.05 9.40
C TYR A 172 -1.60 -3.92 8.42
N LEU A 173 -0.63 -3.40 7.65
CA LEU A 173 -0.92 -2.49 6.53
C LEU A 173 -1.91 -3.14 5.55
N PHE A 174 -1.54 -4.30 5.01
CA PHE A 174 -2.31 -4.94 3.97
C PHE A 174 -3.55 -5.61 4.53
N LEU A 175 -3.46 -6.22 5.72
CA LEU A 175 -4.62 -6.79 6.40
C LEU A 175 -5.64 -5.70 6.73
N GLY A 176 -5.21 -4.60 7.33
CA GLY A 176 -6.05 -3.45 7.67
C GLY A 176 -6.62 -2.78 6.43
N GLY A 177 -5.82 -2.60 5.37
CA GLY A 177 -6.25 -2.01 4.10
C GLY A 177 -7.32 -2.84 3.38
N ASN A 178 -7.14 -4.16 3.28
CA ASN A 178 -8.16 -5.03 2.67
C ASN A 178 -9.43 -5.12 3.53
N ARG A 179 -9.27 -5.19 4.86
CA ARG A 179 -10.42 -5.17 5.79
C ARG A 179 -11.19 -3.84 5.70
N LEU A 180 -10.48 -2.72 5.56
CA LEU A 180 -11.09 -1.40 5.36
C LEU A 180 -11.86 -1.35 4.03
N GLN A 181 -11.30 -1.90 2.96
CA GLN A 181 -11.98 -1.98 1.67
C GLN A 181 -13.25 -2.83 1.76
N LEU A 182 -13.18 -4.01 2.38
CA LEU A 182 -14.35 -4.88 2.57
C LEU A 182 -15.42 -4.19 3.42
N SER A 183 -15.07 -3.57 4.54
CA SER A 183 -16.02 -2.92 5.45
C SER A 183 -16.69 -1.68 4.85
N THR A 184 -15.99 -0.93 4.00
CA THR A 184 -16.49 0.35 3.45
C THR A 184 -17.12 0.23 2.07
N LYS A 185 -16.73 -0.76 1.25
CA LYS A 185 -17.22 -0.92 -0.13
C LYS A 185 -18.25 -2.04 -0.29
N THR A 186 -18.41 -2.91 0.71
CA THR A 186 -19.40 -3.99 0.65
C THR A 186 -20.73 -3.55 1.25
N SER A 187 -21.76 -3.53 0.43
CA SER A 187 -23.14 -3.34 0.91
C SER A 187 -23.67 -4.58 1.64
N LEU A 188 -24.67 -4.41 2.50
CA LEU A 188 -25.26 -5.52 3.29
C LEU A 188 -25.72 -6.70 2.42
N TYR A 189 -26.31 -6.44 1.24
CA TYR A 189 -26.81 -7.48 0.33
C TYR A 189 -25.69 -8.20 -0.44
N GLN A 190 -24.50 -7.61 -0.55
CA GLN A 190 -23.32 -8.25 -1.15
C GLN A 190 -22.61 -9.20 -0.18
N ARG A 191 -22.81 -9.03 1.14
CA ARG A 191 -22.08 -9.79 2.17
C ARG A 191 -22.18 -11.32 2.00
N PRO A 192 -23.37 -11.92 1.75
CA PRO A 192 -23.46 -13.37 1.57
C PRO A 192 -22.63 -13.88 0.38
N PHE A 193 -22.55 -13.11 -0.71
CA PHE A 193 -21.72 -13.46 -1.86
C PHE A 193 -20.23 -13.37 -1.52
N ILE A 194 -19.82 -12.33 -0.81
CA ILE A 194 -18.42 -12.21 -0.36
C ILE A 194 -18.05 -13.36 0.59
N TRP A 195 -18.94 -13.74 1.51
CA TRP A 195 -18.72 -14.88 2.41
C TRP A 195 -18.51 -16.20 1.69
N GLY A 196 -19.33 -16.47 0.66
CA GLY A 196 -19.27 -17.73 -0.06
C GLY A 196 -18.13 -17.84 -1.08
N PHE A 197 -17.64 -16.71 -1.61
CA PHE A 197 -16.83 -16.71 -2.82
C PHE A 197 -15.54 -15.88 -2.79
N SER A 198 -15.30 -15.05 -1.77
CA SER A 198 -14.07 -14.25 -1.70
C SER A 198 -12.97 -14.96 -0.89
N GLY A 199 -11.85 -15.23 -1.55
CA GLY A 199 -10.63 -15.72 -0.91
C GLY A 199 -10.06 -14.71 0.09
N VAL A 200 -10.09 -13.42 -0.26
CA VAL A 200 -9.69 -12.32 0.64
C VAL A 200 -10.50 -12.35 1.94
N TYR A 201 -11.83 -12.46 1.84
CA TYR A 201 -12.69 -12.56 3.01
C TYR A 201 -12.35 -13.78 3.87
N SER A 202 -12.26 -14.95 3.25
CA SER A 202 -11.98 -16.21 3.95
C SER A 202 -10.66 -16.15 4.74
N GLU A 203 -9.62 -15.60 4.10
CA GLU A 203 -8.30 -15.48 4.71
C GLU A 203 -8.29 -14.48 5.86
N ILE A 204 -8.94 -13.32 5.74
CA ILE A 204 -9.05 -12.36 6.87
C ILE A 204 -9.91 -12.95 7.99
N TYR A 205 -11.02 -13.62 7.65
CA TYR A 205 -11.92 -14.27 8.62
C TYR A 205 -11.17 -15.28 9.49
N SER A 206 -10.24 -16.03 8.90
CA SER A 206 -9.41 -17.01 9.62
C SER A 206 -8.48 -16.39 10.67
N ILE A 207 -8.16 -15.10 10.54
CA ILE A 207 -7.35 -14.33 11.50
C ILE A 207 -8.26 -13.70 12.54
N ASN A 208 -9.39 -13.13 12.10
CA ASN A 208 -10.36 -12.46 12.95
C ASN A 208 -11.76 -12.49 12.34
N THR A 209 -12.74 -12.94 13.13
CA THR A 209 -14.10 -13.26 12.67
C THR A 209 -14.95 -12.05 12.22
N ASP A 210 -14.57 -10.81 12.59
CA ASP A 210 -15.39 -9.60 12.37
C ASP A 210 -14.94 -8.76 11.16
N VAL A 211 -14.78 -9.40 9.99
CA VAL A 211 -14.14 -8.80 8.80
C VAL A 211 -14.76 -7.46 8.36
N PHE A 212 -16.07 -7.25 8.55
CA PHE A 212 -16.75 -6.03 8.10
C PHE A 212 -16.74 -4.87 9.11
N ASN A 213 -15.92 -4.96 10.15
CA ASN A 213 -15.77 -3.90 11.14
C ASN A 213 -14.71 -2.86 10.71
N GLU A 214 -15.18 -1.67 10.37
CA GLU A 214 -14.36 -0.53 9.95
C GLU A 214 -13.44 -0.03 11.06
N GLN A 215 -13.92 0.04 12.31
CA GLN A 215 -13.09 0.43 13.46
C GLN A 215 -11.94 -0.55 13.67
N LYS A 216 -12.18 -1.85 13.58
CA LYS A 216 -11.11 -2.87 13.65
C LYS A 216 -10.10 -2.75 12.51
N SER A 217 -10.55 -2.32 11.33
CA SER A 217 -9.65 -2.03 10.21
C SER A 217 -8.72 -0.86 10.54
N ILE A 218 -9.25 0.21 11.13
CA ILE A 218 -8.48 1.36 11.59
C ILE A 218 -7.50 0.95 12.71
N GLU A 219 -7.93 0.14 13.68
CA GLU A 219 -7.04 -0.37 14.74
C GLU A 219 -5.84 -1.15 14.17
N TRP A 220 -6.05 -1.98 13.14
CA TRP A 220 -4.95 -2.70 12.47
C TRP A 220 -4.00 -1.74 11.73
N LEU A 221 -4.54 -0.75 11.02
CA LEU A 221 -3.72 0.28 10.40
C LEU A 221 -2.94 1.10 11.45
N GLU A 222 -3.52 1.38 12.61
CA GLU A 222 -2.83 2.02 13.74
C GLU A 222 -1.69 1.14 14.29
N ILE A 223 -1.85 -0.18 14.36
CA ILE A 223 -0.76 -1.11 14.73
C ILE A 223 0.39 -1.00 13.72
N SER A 224 0.09 -1.04 12.43
CA SER A 224 1.09 -0.87 11.36
C SER A 224 1.82 0.47 11.48
N TYR A 225 1.09 1.55 11.79
CA TYR A 225 1.67 2.89 11.94
C TYR A 225 2.59 3.03 13.15
N ARG A 226 2.20 2.48 14.31
CA ARG A 226 2.95 2.63 15.56
C ARG A 226 4.30 1.92 15.51
N CYS A 227 4.36 0.80 14.81
CA CYS A 227 5.62 0.12 14.58
C CYS A 227 6.40 0.91 13.53
N HIS A 228 7.31 1.74 14.03
CA HIS A 228 8.29 2.40 13.19
C HIS A 228 9.08 1.34 12.40
N TYR A 229 9.60 1.72 11.26
CA TYR A 229 10.27 0.79 10.35
C TYR A 229 11.73 0.80 10.74
N SER A 230 12.23 -0.38 11.14
CA SER A 230 13.62 -0.56 11.53
C SER A 230 14.58 -0.35 10.36
N HIS A 231 14.08 -0.30 9.12
CA HIS A 231 14.88 -0.11 7.92
C HIS A 231 14.30 0.90 6.93
N PRO A 232 15.14 1.69 6.24
CA PRO A 232 14.71 2.65 5.22
C PRO A 232 13.87 2.04 4.08
N TRP A 233 14.13 0.80 3.68
CA TRP A 233 13.35 0.13 2.63
C TRP A 233 11.90 -0.19 3.02
N MET A 234 11.54 -0.11 4.31
CA MET A 234 10.15 -0.30 4.76
C MET A 234 9.34 1.02 4.76
N LYS A 235 9.99 2.15 4.45
CA LYS A 235 9.37 3.48 4.46
C LYS A 235 8.14 3.59 3.57
N LYS A 236 8.13 2.93 2.40
CA LYS A 236 6.95 2.91 1.50
C LYS A 236 5.71 2.35 2.21
N GLY A 237 5.83 1.19 2.87
CA GLY A 237 4.70 0.57 3.56
C GLY A 237 4.16 1.45 4.68
N TRP A 238 5.04 2.14 5.41
CA TRP A 238 4.57 3.12 6.38
C TRP A 238 3.90 4.32 5.73
N LEU A 239 4.49 4.91 4.69
CA LEU A 239 3.87 6.02 3.97
C LEU A 239 2.47 5.63 3.51
N GLU A 240 2.31 4.46 2.89
CA GLU A 240 1.01 3.91 2.51
C GLU A 240 0.06 3.76 3.71
N THR A 241 0.55 3.28 4.85
CA THR A 241 -0.23 3.22 6.09
C THR A 241 -0.74 4.60 6.51
N ASN A 242 0.11 5.63 6.45
CA ASN A 242 -0.24 7.00 6.85
C ASN A 242 -1.34 7.57 5.94
N PHE A 243 -1.17 7.43 4.62
CA PHE A 243 -2.18 7.89 3.65
C PHE A 243 -3.51 7.14 3.77
N LEU A 244 -3.47 5.82 4.00
CA LEU A 244 -4.68 5.03 4.26
C LEU A 244 -5.37 5.45 5.56
N LEU A 245 -4.62 5.68 6.63
CA LEU A 245 -5.17 6.14 7.92
C LEU A 245 -5.86 7.50 7.81
N ILE A 246 -5.27 8.47 7.10
CA ILE A 246 -5.89 9.78 6.88
C ILE A 246 -7.24 9.62 6.17
N GLY A 247 -7.28 8.82 5.10
CA GLY A 247 -8.53 8.52 4.40
C GLY A 247 -9.56 7.85 5.31
N ALA A 248 -9.13 6.85 6.08
CA ALA A 248 -9.98 6.10 6.99
C ALA A 248 -10.54 6.97 8.12
N TYR A 249 -9.71 7.77 8.79
CA TYR A 249 -10.15 8.70 9.83
C TYR A 249 -11.16 9.70 9.30
N ARG A 250 -10.89 10.29 8.13
CA ARG A 250 -11.80 11.26 7.51
C ARG A 250 -13.16 10.64 7.22
N ASP A 251 -13.20 9.47 6.61
CA ASP A 251 -14.45 8.84 6.19
C ASP A 251 -15.21 8.22 7.37
N TYR A 252 -14.50 7.66 8.34
CA TYR A 252 -15.09 7.20 9.60
C TYR A 252 -15.66 8.37 10.41
N GLY A 253 -14.88 9.45 10.57
CA GLY A 253 -15.29 10.64 11.32
C GLY A 253 -16.56 11.31 10.79
N LYS A 254 -16.76 11.33 9.46
CA LYS A 254 -18.00 11.85 8.83
C LYS A 254 -19.27 11.07 9.22
N LYS A 255 -19.13 9.81 9.63
CA LYS A 255 -20.26 8.96 10.04
C LYS A 255 -20.60 9.14 11.53
N LEU A 256 -19.74 9.80 12.28
CA LEU A 256 -19.89 10.00 13.71
C LEU A 256 -20.66 11.28 14.03
N ASN A 257 -21.22 11.33 15.24
CA ASN A 257 -21.76 12.56 15.77
C ASN A 257 -20.61 13.54 16.08
N PRO A 258 -20.85 14.87 16.10
CA PRO A 258 -19.78 15.86 16.28
C PRO A 258 -18.93 15.69 17.55
N ARG A 259 -19.49 15.11 18.62
CA ARG A 259 -18.74 14.83 19.86
C ARG A 259 -17.76 13.66 19.69
N ASP A 260 -18.17 12.64 18.96
CA ASP A 260 -17.41 11.42 18.71
C ASP A 260 -16.39 11.60 17.57
N GLU A 261 -16.53 12.66 16.76
CA GLU A 261 -15.54 13.08 15.75
C GLU A 261 -14.25 13.63 16.39
N ILE A 262 -14.33 14.26 17.57
CA ILE A 262 -13.18 14.91 18.23
C ILE A 262 -12.01 13.93 18.47
N PRO A 263 -12.21 12.74 19.08
CA PRO A 263 -11.14 11.76 19.22
C PRO A 263 -10.48 11.34 17.89
N VAL A 264 -11.25 11.27 16.80
CA VAL A 264 -10.74 10.92 15.47
C VAL A 264 -9.85 12.05 14.94
N LEU A 265 -10.33 13.30 15.00
CA LEU A 265 -9.55 14.48 14.60
C LEU A 265 -8.27 14.64 15.42
N LYS A 266 -8.29 14.30 16.71
CA LYS A 266 -7.09 14.29 17.58
C LYS A 266 -6.04 13.27 17.16
N LYS A 267 -6.40 12.25 16.39
CA LYS A 267 -5.46 11.30 15.76
C LYS A 267 -5.05 11.74 14.36
N GLU A 268 -6.00 12.25 13.56
CA GLU A 268 -5.76 12.66 12.17
C GLU A 268 -4.87 13.91 12.06
N VAL A 269 -5.07 14.92 12.91
CA VAL A 269 -4.32 16.19 12.83
C VAL A 269 -2.81 16.01 13.07
N PRO A 270 -2.34 15.30 14.12
CA PRO A 270 -0.91 15.05 14.30
C PRO A 270 -0.27 14.30 13.13
N LEU A 271 -1.00 13.34 12.55
CA LEU A 271 -0.57 12.58 11.38
C LEU A 271 -0.38 13.50 10.16
N LEU A 272 -1.35 14.38 9.89
CA LEU A 272 -1.27 15.38 8.82
C LEU A 272 -0.13 16.39 9.03
N LYS A 273 0.20 16.74 10.28
CA LYS A 273 1.36 17.59 10.61
C LYS A 273 2.68 16.92 10.23
N GLN A 274 2.85 15.64 10.61
CA GLN A 274 4.03 14.88 10.23
C GLN A 274 4.18 14.78 8.71
N LEU A 275 3.11 14.47 7.99
CA LEU A 275 3.18 14.39 6.53
C LEU A 275 3.44 15.73 5.86
N THR A 276 2.84 16.83 6.35
CA THR A 276 3.13 18.18 5.83
C THR A 276 4.60 18.55 6.05
N ALA A 277 5.19 18.18 7.19
CA ALA A 277 6.61 18.42 7.46
C ALA A 277 7.52 17.56 6.56
N MET A 278 7.13 16.31 6.30
CA MET A 278 7.89 15.40 5.44
C MET A 278 7.77 15.74 3.95
N PHE A 279 6.61 16.23 3.53
CA PHE A 279 6.28 16.55 2.13
C PHE A 279 5.78 17.99 1.99
N PRO A 280 6.64 18.99 2.21
CA PRO A 280 6.23 20.40 2.26
C PRO A 280 5.70 20.93 0.92
N GLN A 281 6.00 20.25 -0.19
CA GLN A 281 5.52 20.62 -1.52
C GLN A 281 4.13 20.05 -1.83
N ASN A 282 3.60 19.15 -0.99
CA ASN A 282 2.30 18.54 -1.19
C ASN A 282 1.17 19.45 -0.68
N GLN A 283 0.64 20.26 -1.59
CA GLN A 283 -0.44 21.23 -1.29
C GLN A 283 -1.75 20.55 -0.86
N ASP A 284 -2.05 19.35 -1.35
CA ASP A 284 -3.27 18.62 -0.98
C ASP A 284 -3.23 18.24 0.52
N ILE A 285 -2.08 17.77 1.02
CA ILE A 285 -1.90 17.44 2.44
C ILE A 285 -1.97 18.70 3.31
N ALA A 286 -1.28 19.77 2.89
CA ALA A 286 -1.30 21.04 3.62
C ALA A 286 -2.73 21.61 3.74
N LYS A 287 -3.50 21.57 2.64
CA LYS A 287 -4.90 21.98 2.64
C LYS A 287 -5.75 21.10 3.57
N MET A 288 -5.58 19.78 3.50
CA MET A 288 -6.28 18.86 4.40
C MET A 288 -5.97 19.17 5.87
N LEU A 289 -4.71 19.43 6.22
CA LEU A 289 -4.32 19.81 7.57
C LEU A 289 -5.09 21.06 8.04
N SER A 290 -5.08 22.14 7.24
CA SER A 290 -5.79 23.37 7.60
C SER A 290 -7.29 23.15 7.80
N GLU A 291 -7.93 22.36 6.94
CA GLU A 291 -9.36 22.02 7.07
C GLU A 291 -9.66 21.25 8.37
N ARG A 292 -8.81 20.27 8.72
CA ARG A 292 -9.02 19.43 9.91
C ARG A 292 -8.72 20.18 11.20
N GLU A 293 -7.69 21.03 11.23
CA GLU A 293 -7.40 21.89 12.38
C GLU A 293 -8.55 22.86 12.66
N LEU A 294 -9.09 23.50 11.62
CA LEU A 294 -10.24 24.38 11.76
C LEU A 294 -11.45 23.61 12.31
N ARG A 295 -11.74 22.43 11.76
CA ARG A 295 -12.84 21.57 12.21
C ARG A 295 -12.69 21.19 13.69
N LEU A 296 -11.52 20.73 14.11
CA LEU A 296 -11.23 20.37 15.49
C LEU A 296 -11.47 21.56 16.44
N LYS A 297 -10.91 22.72 16.10
CA LYS A 297 -11.09 23.96 16.89
C LYS A 297 -12.55 24.37 17.00
N THR A 298 -13.32 24.27 15.91
CA THR A 298 -14.77 24.59 15.92
C THR A 298 -15.53 23.66 16.86
N LEU A 299 -15.26 22.36 16.82
CA LEU A 299 -15.95 21.39 17.67
C LEU A 299 -15.59 21.55 19.14
N GLU A 300 -14.29 21.72 19.47
CA GLU A 300 -13.85 21.93 20.85
C GLU A 300 -14.45 23.21 21.45
N ASN A 301 -14.53 24.30 20.68
CA ASN A 301 -15.18 25.54 21.12
C ASN A 301 -16.69 25.42 21.29
N TYR A 302 -17.35 24.60 20.47
CA TYR A 302 -18.80 24.38 20.56
C TYR A 302 -19.17 23.63 21.84
N PHE A 303 -18.38 22.62 22.21
CA PHE A 303 -18.63 21.80 23.40
C PHE A 303 -18.01 22.32 24.69
N SER A 304 -17.08 23.28 24.64
CA SER A 304 -16.56 23.95 25.84
C SER A 304 -17.45 25.10 26.34
N LYS A 305 -18.37 25.59 25.51
CA LYS A 305 -19.33 26.67 25.82
C LYS A 305 -20.69 26.18 26.33
N ARG A 306 -20.88 24.87 26.47
CA ARG A 306 -22.08 24.22 27.02
C ARG A 306 -21.72 23.49 28.30
#